data_AF-A0A7C3VTG3-F1
#
_entry.id   AF-A0A7C3VTG3-F1
#
_cell.length_a   1.000
_cell.length_b   1.000
_cell.length_c   1.000
_cell.angle_alpha   90.00
_cell.angle_beta   90.00
_cell.angle_gamma   90.00
#
_symmetry.space_group_name_H-M   'P 1'
#
loop_
_entity.id
_entity.type
_entity.pdbx_description
1 polymer ?
#
loop_
_entity_poly.entity_id
_entity_poly.type
_entity_poly.pdbx_seq_one_letter_code
_entity_poly.pdbx_strand_id
1 'polypeptide(L)' 'MAKKRGYHHGNLRQALVDGALLLIEEKGPTGFTLSEAAKQAGVTPAAV' A
#
# COMPACT_ATOMS: atom_id res chain seq x y z
N MET A 1 -6.58 -7.18 -19.73
CA MET A 1 -6.29 -7.66 -18.36
C MET A 1 -5.04 -6.98 -17.86
N ALA A 2 -5.16 -6.09 -16.87
CA ALA A 2 -4.02 -5.33 -16.35
C ALA A 2 -3.04 -6.30 -15.69
N LYS A 3 -1.82 -6.40 -16.25
CA LYS A 3 -0.73 -7.22 -15.74
C LYS A 3 -0.40 -6.72 -14.33
N LYS A 4 -0.82 -7.46 -13.29
CA LYS A 4 -0.39 -7.25 -11.90
C LYS A 4 1.12 -7.38 -11.91
N ARG A 5 1.81 -6.23 -11.95
CA ARG A 5 3.26 -6.15 -11.90
C ARG A 5 3.61 -6.68 -10.52
N GLY A 6 4.04 -7.94 -10.47
CA GLY A 6 4.29 -8.66 -9.23
C GLY A 6 5.18 -7.81 -8.34
N TYR A 7 4.73 -7.55 -7.11
CA TYR A 7 5.55 -6.90 -6.11
C TYR A 7 6.87 -7.63 -6.04
N HIS A 8 7.96 -6.98 -6.39
CA HIS A 8 9.28 -7.56 -6.23
C HIS A 8 9.47 -7.80 -4.73
N HIS A 9 9.62 -9.06 -4.32
CA HIS A 9 9.56 -9.58 -2.94
C HIS A 9 10.71 -9.08 -2.02
N GLY A 10 11.17 -7.85 -2.21
CA GLY A 10 12.20 -7.18 -1.42
C GLY A 10 11.88 -5.73 -1.04
N ASN A 11 10.72 -5.17 -1.44
CA ASN A 11 10.41 -3.76 -1.17
C ASN A 11 9.03 -3.49 -0.56
N LEU A 12 8.45 -4.45 0.18
CA LEU A 12 7.14 -4.31 0.82
C LEU A 12 7.09 -3.09 1.73
N ARG A 13 8.14 -2.84 2.51
CA ARG A 13 8.23 -1.69 3.40
C ARG A 13 8.07 -0.38 2.64
N GLN A 14 8.80 -0.18 1.54
CA GLN A 14 8.69 1.05 0.77
C GLN A 14 7.32 1.16 0.10
N ALA A 15 6.78 0.06 -0.42
CA ALA A 15 5.45 0.05 -1.02
C ALA A 15 4.37 0.51 -0.04
N LEU A 16 4.44 0.06 1.22
CA LEU A 16 3.52 0.50 2.28
C LEU A 16 3.72 1.96 2.64
N VAL A 17 4.97 2.44 2.69
CA VAL A 17 5.27 3.87 2.93
C VAL A 17 4.69 4.74 1.82
N ASP A 18 4.93 4.38 0.55
CA ASP A 18 4.43 5.13 -0.60
C ASP A 18 2.89 5.13 -0.64
N GLY A 19 2.25 3.99 -0.36
CA GLY A 19 0.80 3.88 -0.26
C GLY A 19 0.21 4.69 0.90
N ALA A 20 0.89 4.72 2.05
CA ALA A 20 0.48 5.53 3.19
C ALA A 20 0.60 7.03 2.91
N LEU A 21 1.66 7.49 2.25
CA LEU A 21 1.84 8.91 1.90
C LEU A 21 0.68 9.44 1.04
N LEU A 22 0.24 8.67 0.04
CA LEU A 22 -0.93 9.02 -0.77
C LEU A 22 -2.21 9.14 0.08
N LEU A 23 -2.42 8.20 1.00
CA LEU A 23 -3.60 8.22 1.88
C LEU A 23 -3.56 9.37 2.89
N ILE A 24 -2.37 9.78 3.32
CA ILE A 24 -2.19 10.94 4.21
C ILE A 24 -2.56 12.23 3.47
N GLU A 25 -2.14 12.38 2.21
CA GLU A 25 -2.51 13.54 1.39
C GLU A 25 -4.02 13.64 1.17
N GLU A 26 -4.70 12.49 0.99
CA GLU A 26 -6.14 12.45 0.72
C GLU A 26 -7.02 12.56 1.97
N LYS A 27 -6.63 11.90 3.06
CA LYS A 27 -7.49 11.65 4.24
C LYS A 27 -6.92 12.20 5.55
N GLY A 28 -5.70 12.71 5.52
CA GLY A 28 -4.95 13.10 6.72
C GLY A 28 -4.29 11.91 7.44
N PRO A 29 -3.37 12.19 8.38
CA PRO A 29 -2.52 11.18 9.02
C PRO A 29 -3.26 10.14 9.86
N THR A 30 -4.49 10.44 10.29
CA THR A 30 -5.35 9.54 11.07
C THR A 30 -6.52 8.97 10.26
N GLY A 31 -6.59 9.27 8.96
CA GLY A 31 -7.76 9.00 8.11
C GLY A 31 -7.72 7.68 7.35
N PHE A 32 -6.76 6.80 7.65
CA PHE A 32 -6.59 5.54 6.93
C PHE A 32 -6.14 4.39 7.84
N THR A 33 -6.29 3.17 7.33
CA THR A 33 -5.88 1.92 7.99
C THR A 33 -4.70 1.26 7.27
N LEU A 34 -3.98 0.37 7.96
CA LEU A 34 -2.90 -0.41 7.36
C LEU A 34 -3.39 -1.26 6.17
N SER A 35 -4.61 -1.81 6.26
CA SER A 35 -5.22 -2.59 5.18
C SER A 35 -5.46 -1.77 3.91
N GLU A 36 -5.81 -0.49 4.05
CA GLU A 36 -5.94 0.43 2.91
C GLU A 36 -4.57 0.73 2.30
N ALA A 37 -3.54 0.96 3.12
CA ALA A 37 -2.17 1.16 2.64
C ALA A 37 -1.66 -0.08 1.90
N ALA A 38 -1.93 -1.29 2.40
CA ALA A 38 -1.58 -2.54 1.74
C ALA A 38 -2.30 -2.72 0.39
N LYS A 39 -3.61 -2.41 0.34
CA LYS A 39 -4.39 -2.46 -0.90
C LYS A 39 -3.90 -1.44 -1.92
N GLN A 40 -3.59 -0.22 -1.49
CA GLN A 40 -3.01 0.84 -2.32
C GLN A 40 -1.65 0.43 -2.87
N ALA A 41 -0.83 -0.16 -1.99
CA ALA A 41 0.42 -0.81 -2.29
C ALA A 41 0.23 -2.18 -2.95
N GLY A 42 -0.92 -2.49 -3.57
CA GLY A 42 -1.20 -3.72 -4.33
C GLY A 42 -0.77 -5.04 -3.69
N VAL A 43 -0.65 -5.06 -2.36
CA VAL A 43 -0.28 -6.21 -1.53
C VAL A 43 -1.55 -6.70 -0.85
N THR A 44 -1.67 -8.02 -0.71
CA THR A 44 -2.81 -8.59 0.00
C THR A 44 -2.66 -8.33 1.51
N PRO A 45 -3.74 -7.95 2.23
CA PRO A 45 -3.68 -7.74 3.68
C PRO A 45 -3.12 -8.91 4.49
N ALA A 46 -3.20 -10.14 3.99
CA ALA A 46 -2.62 -11.32 4.64
C ALA A 46 -1.07 -11.37 4.60
N ALA A 47 -0.44 -10.50 3.81
CA ALA A 47 1.02 -10.43 3.65
C ALA A 47 1.66 -9.29 4.44
N VAL A 48 0.87 -8.54 5.23
CA VAL A 48 1.29 -7.39 6.04
C VAL A 48 0.97 -7.57 7.51
#